data_AF-I4YPS6-F1
#
_entry.id   AF-I4YPS6-F1
#
_cell.length_a   1.000
_cell.length_b   1.000
_cell.length_c   1.000
_cell.angle_alpha   90.00
_cell.angle_beta   90.00
_cell.angle_gamma   90.00
#
_symmetry.space_group_name_H-M   'P 1'
#
loop_
_entity.id
_entity.type
_entity.pdbx_description
1 polymer ?
#
loop_
_entity_poly.entity_id
_entity_poly.type
_entity_poly.pdbx_seq_one_letter_code
_entity_poly.pdbx_strand_id
1 'polypeptide(L)'
;MSQASAYEQFMLELVNRERAQTGAQPLAFNGNLNDSADSHSSWMIATDTFSHTGSGGSTSTDRMVQAGYAFSGSWASGENIAWASTRAPDGLQDEVELLHANLMNSPGHKANILNGTFSEIGIGFDTGAYQSWDSAFVTQNFAKSGSAVFLTGVGMADKDGDHFYDIGEGLGGLTVTAVSSTGAQYSTTTQDAGGYSLALAAGTYSVTFSGGGYAPVTRQVTIGSSNVKLDLVDPAQGAPAVSSTITGNAGRNTLKGTAEADTIKGLGGNDKIYGNGGNDKLYGGAGNDALTGNAGDDRLYGNGGNDTLTGGSGNDILTGGAGADTFRFSGNWGADTITDFQNGIDHINLRGTGLSFKDLSITRFNADGDGRVDDVLIKGDNHSIALLNVKLALIGASDFLF
;
A
#
# COMPACT_ATOMS: atom_id res chain seq x y z
N MET A 1 -8.46 -4.76 22.73
CA MET A 1 -8.70 -4.28 21.36
C MET A 1 -7.55 -4.81 20.54
N SER A 2 -7.84 -5.60 19.52
CA SER A 2 -6.84 -5.98 18.52
C SER A 2 -6.25 -4.74 17.86
N GLN A 3 -4.98 -4.85 17.47
CA GLN A 3 -4.36 -3.88 16.57
C GLN A 3 -4.64 -4.33 15.14
N ALA A 4 -4.78 -3.37 14.21
CA ALA A 4 -4.97 -3.67 12.80
C ALA A 4 -3.75 -4.42 12.23
N SER A 5 -3.98 -5.49 11.48
CA SER A 5 -2.91 -6.12 10.68
C SER A 5 -2.47 -5.22 9.51
N ALA A 6 -1.33 -5.51 8.88
CA ALA A 6 -0.83 -4.76 7.73
C ALA A 6 -1.84 -4.71 6.56
N TYR A 7 -2.56 -5.83 6.32
CA TYR A 7 -3.60 -5.91 5.28
C TYR A 7 -4.84 -5.06 5.61
N GLU A 8 -5.22 -4.99 6.88
CA GLU A 8 -6.36 -4.19 7.33
C GLU A 8 -6.06 -2.69 7.24
N GLN A 9 -4.82 -2.31 7.53
CA GLN A 9 -4.35 -0.94 7.35
C GLN A 9 -4.39 -0.53 5.89
N PHE A 10 -3.86 -1.37 4.99
CA PHE A 10 -3.89 -1.08 3.56
C PHE A 10 -5.32 -0.96 3.03
N MET A 11 -6.24 -1.82 3.47
CA MET A 11 -7.66 -1.73 3.12
C MET A 11 -8.31 -0.43 3.62
N LEU A 12 -7.97 0.03 4.84
CA LEU A 12 -8.46 1.30 5.39
C LEU A 12 -8.04 2.49 4.53
N GLU A 13 -6.81 2.46 4.03
CA GLU A 13 -6.28 3.51 3.16
C GLU A 13 -7.02 3.58 1.83
N LEU A 14 -7.25 2.44 1.19
CA LEU A 14 -8.02 2.37 -0.04
C LEU A 14 -9.44 2.93 0.17
N VAL A 15 -10.11 2.55 1.27
CA VAL A 15 -11.43 3.10 1.65
C VAL A 15 -11.39 4.62 1.82
N ASN A 16 -10.41 5.14 2.56
CA ASN A 16 -10.32 6.57 2.83
C ASN A 16 -9.90 7.39 1.59
N ARG A 17 -9.15 6.79 0.67
CA ARG A 17 -8.81 7.37 -0.64
C ARG A 17 -10.06 7.61 -1.48
N GLU A 18 -10.96 6.63 -1.56
CA GLU A 18 -12.23 6.75 -2.28
C GLU A 18 -13.17 7.80 -1.64
N ARG A 19 -13.18 7.87 -0.30
CA ARG A 19 -13.95 8.89 0.43
C ARG A 19 -13.42 10.30 0.16
N ALA A 20 -12.10 10.48 0.10
CA ALA A 20 -11.48 11.77 -0.20
C ALA A 20 -11.87 12.29 -1.60
N GLN A 21 -11.94 11.42 -2.62
CA GLN A 21 -12.35 11.79 -3.98
C GLN A 21 -13.79 12.31 -4.06
N THR A 22 -14.64 11.92 -3.11
CA THR A 22 -16.05 12.30 -3.05
C THR A 22 -16.36 13.38 -2.00
N GLY A 23 -15.33 13.87 -1.29
CA GLY A 23 -15.47 14.85 -0.22
C GLY A 23 -16.04 14.29 1.09
N ALA A 24 -16.17 12.97 1.22
CA ALA A 24 -16.55 12.32 2.47
C ALA A 24 -15.39 12.36 3.48
N GLN A 25 -15.71 12.52 4.76
CA GLN A 25 -14.71 12.54 5.83
C GLN A 25 -14.05 11.16 6.00
N PRO A 26 -12.75 11.06 6.32
CA PRO A 26 -12.11 9.77 6.55
C PRO A 26 -12.75 9.02 7.72
N LEU A 27 -12.76 7.70 7.64
CA LEU A 27 -13.18 6.79 8.72
C LEU A 27 -12.00 6.53 9.65
N ALA A 28 -12.27 6.56 10.95
CA ALA A 28 -11.31 6.16 11.97
C ALA A 28 -11.39 4.64 12.20
N PHE A 29 -10.23 3.99 12.34
CA PHE A 29 -10.19 2.59 12.74
C PHE A 29 -10.73 2.43 14.16
N ASN A 30 -11.55 1.40 14.40
CA ASN A 30 -12.07 1.08 15.72
C ASN A 30 -11.86 -0.41 16.03
N GLY A 31 -11.09 -0.69 17.08
CA GLY A 31 -10.71 -2.05 17.45
C GLY A 31 -11.88 -2.97 17.83
N ASN A 32 -13.00 -2.44 18.36
CA ASN A 32 -14.17 -3.27 18.66
C ASN A 32 -14.94 -3.64 17.38
N LEU A 33 -15.02 -2.70 16.42
CA LEU A 33 -15.56 -3.01 15.09
C LEU A 33 -14.66 -4.03 14.37
N ASN A 34 -13.34 -3.96 14.59
CA ASN A 34 -12.34 -4.87 14.03
C ASN A 34 -12.48 -6.27 14.60
N ASP A 35 -12.49 -6.39 15.93
CA ASP A 35 -12.69 -7.67 16.63
C ASP A 35 -13.97 -8.37 16.14
N SER A 36 -15.03 -7.59 15.89
CA SER A 36 -16.28 -8.09 15.28
C SER A 36 -16.12 -8.51 13.81
N ALA A 37 -15.29 -7.83 13.04
CA ALA A 37 -15.06 -8.09 11.62
C ALA A 37 -14.16 -9.32 11.44
N ASP A 38 -13.07 -9.42 12.20
CA ASP A 38 -12.15 -10.56 12.25
C ASP A 38 -12.90 -11.84 12.59
N SER A 39 -13.65 -11.80 13.70
CA SER A 39 -14.43 -12.95 14.14
C SER A 39 -15.43 -13.43 13.07
N HIS A 40 -15.96 -12.51 12.26
CA HIS A 40 -16.91 -12.85 11.20
C HIS A 40 -16.21 -13.39 9.95
N SER A 41 -15.08 -12.82 9.54
CA SER A 41 -14.24 -13.34 8.45
C SER A 41 -13.75 -14.76 8.76
N SER A 42 -13.20 -14.99 9.95
CA SER A 42 -12.76 -16.33 10.37
C SER A 42 -13.93 -17.32 10.48
N TRP A 43 -15.11 -16.88 10.92
CA TRP A 43 -16.30 -17.73 10.95
C TRP A 43 -16.78 -18.13 9.56
N MET A 44 -16.78 -17.20 8.59
CA MET A 44 -17.16 -17.47 7.20
C MET A 44 -16.24 -18.54 6.58
N ILE A 45 -14.93 -18.42 6.78
CA ILE A 45 -13.94 -19.40 6.35
C ILE A 45 -14.18 -20.75 7.04
N ALA A 46 -14.26 -20.76 8.38
CA ALA A 46 -14.36 -21.99 9.16
C ALA A 46 -15.66 -22.78 8.91
N THR A 47 -16.72 -22.11 8.43
CA THR A 47 -18.03 -22.72 8.17
C THR A 47 -18.36 -22.86 6.70
N ASP A 48 -17.40 -22.57 5.80
CA ASP A 48 -17.59 -22.58 4.35
C ASP A 48 -18.86 -21.81 3.93
N THR A 49 -19.09 -20.66 4.56
CA THR A 49 -20.30 -19.83 4.40
C THR A 49 -19.93 -18.41 3.98
N PHE A 50 -20.78 -17.76 3.18
CA PHE A 50 -20.64 -16.34 2.83
C PHE A 50 -21.96 -15.62 3.06
N SER A 51 -22.06 -14.86 4.16
CA SER A 51 -23.32 -14.29 4.65
C SER A 51 -23.08 -13.13 5.61
N HIS A 52 -23.93 -12.10 5.53
CA HIS A 52 -24.00 -11.04 6.54
C HIS A 52 -24.57 -11.55 7.89
N THR A 53 -25.38 -12.60 7.85
CA THR A 53 -25.93 -13.25 9.04
C THR A 53 -24.92 -14.27 9.56
N GLY A 54 -24.42 -14.03 10.77
CA GLY A 54 -23.39 -14.83 11.43
C GLY A 54 -23.95 -15.96 12.28
N SER A 55 -23.07 -16.55 13.11
CA SER A 55 -23.41 -17.63 14.03
C SER A 55 -24.68 -17.32 14.85
N GLY A 56 -25.56 -18.31 14.99
CA GLY A 56 -26.81 -18.17 15.75
C GLY A 56 -27.84 -17.20 15.17
N GLY A 57 -27.68 -16.75 13.93
CA GLY A 57 -28.56 -15.76 13.31
C GLY A 57 -28.21 -14.30 13.66
N SER A 58 -27.02 -14.06 14.20
CA SER A 58 -26.56 -12.72 14.59
C SER A 58 -26.48 -11.77 13.39
N THR A 59 -26.96 -10.54 13.57
CA THR A 59 -26.73 -9.44 12.63
C THR A 59 -25.32 -8.85 12.84
N SER A 60 -24.83 -8.07 11.87
CA SER A 60 -23.54 -7.36 12.03
C SER A 60 -23.55 -6.43 13.25
N THR A 61 -24.66 -5.74 13.50
CA THR A 61 -24.83 -4.89 14.69
C THR A 61 -24.74 -5.70 15.99
N ASP A 62 -25.36 -6.88 16.05
CA ASP A 62 -25.25 -7.74 17.25
C ASP A 62 -23.80 -8.14 17.52
N ARG A 63 -23.05 -8.48 16.46
CA ARG A 63 -21.63 -8.83 16.55
C ARG A 63 -20.78 -7.65 17.00
N MET A 64 -21.02 -6.45 16.48
CA MET A 64 -20.31 -5.23 16.90
C MET A 64 -20.55 -4.93 18.39
N VAL A 65 -21.80 -5.05 18.87
CA VAL A 65 -22.13 -4.88 20.30
C VAL A 65 -21.47 -5.96 21.15
N GLN A 66 -21.47 -7.21 20.70
CA GLN A 66 -20.82 -8.31 21.41
C GLN A 66 -19.30 -8.13 21.52
N ALA A 67 -18.68 -7.51 20.51
CA ALA A 67 -17.27 -7.11 20.52
C ALA A 67 -17.00 -5.85 21.38
N GLY A 68 -18.02 -5.29 22.04
CA GLY A 68 -17.90 -4.17 22.96
C GLY A 68 -18.08 -2.79 22.33
N TYR A 69 -18.53 -2.71 21.07
CA TYR A 69 -18.84 -1.43 20.44
C TYR A 69 -20.15 -0.84 21.01
N ALA A 70 -20.10 0.44 21.39
CA ALA A 70 -21.24 1.17 21.94
C ALA A 70 -21.70 2.27 20.97
N PHE A 71 -22.84 2.06 20.32
CA PHE A 71 -23.43 3.05 19.42
C PHE A 71 -24.03 4.24 20.20
N SER A 72 -23.98 5.44 19.59
CA SER A 72 -24.69 6.62 20.09
C SER A 72 -25.91 6.97 19.22
N GLY A 73 -27.07 7.24 19.85
CA GLY A 73 -28.26 7.78 19.17
C GLY A 73 -29.00 6.84 18.21
N SER A 74 -29.69 7.42 17.20
CA SER A 74 -30.39 6.66 16.16
C SER A 74 -29.38 6.01 15.21
N TRP A 75 -29.40 4.69 15.19
CA TRP A 75 -28.40 3.79 14.61
C TRP A 75 -28.15 4.01 13.11
N ALA A 76 -26.88 4.08 12.73
CA ALA A 76 -26.42 3.78 11.39
C ALA A 76 -25.16 2.92 11.53
N SER A 77 -25.31 1.63 11.26
CA SER A 77 -24.20 0.69 11.02
C SER A 77 -24.29 0.17 9.58
N GLY A 78 -23.17 -0.29 9.05
CA GLY A 78 -23.09 -0.93 7.74
C GLY A 78 -22.13 -2.10 7.81
N GLU A 79 -22.32 -3.07 6.91
CA GLU A 79 -21.36 -4.15 6.72
C GLU A 79 -21.14 -4.37 5.23
N ASN A 80 -19.88 -4.50 4.84
CA ASN A 80 -19.50 -5.09 3.57
C ASN A 80 -18.77 -6.41 3.85
N ILE A 81 -19.02 -7.41 3.00
CA ILE A 81 -18.22 -8.64 2.96
C ILE A 81 -17.80 -8.90 1.52
N ALA A 82 -16.57 -9.36 1.33
CA ALA A 82 -16.07 -9.81 0.04
C ALA A 82 -15.10 -10.98 0.24
N TRP A 83 -15.00 -11.81 -0.78
CA TRP A 83 -13.96 -12.82 -0.88
C TRP A 83 -13.43 -12.87 -2.31
N ALA A 84 -12.19 -13.32 -2.45
CA ALA A 84 -11.54 -13.57 -3.73
C ALA A 84 -10.64 -14.80 -3.60
N SER A 85 -10.46 -15.54 -4.69
CA SER A 85 -9.43 -16.58 -4.71
C SER A 85 -8.05 -15.93 -4.77
N THR A 86 -7.11 -16.42 -3.95
CA THR A 86 -5.72 -15.94 -3.90
C THR A 86 -4.85 -16.50 -5.03
N ARG A 87 -5.43 -17.29 -5.94
CA ARG A 87 -4.72 -17.90 -7.08
C ARG A 87 -5.35 -17.47 -8.40
N ALA A 88 -4.82 -16.41 -9.02
CA ALA A 88 -5.15 -16.09 -10.40
C ALA A 88 -4.41 -17.06 -11.35
N PRO A 89 -4.98 -17.40 -12.53
CA PRO A 89 -4.29 -18.16 -13.58
C PRO A 89 -3.04 -17.45 -14.13
N ASP A 90 -2.92 -16.14 -13.88
CA ASP A 90 -1.99 -15.24 -14.56
C ASP A 90 -0.85 -14.71 -13.65
N GLY A 91 -0.76 -15.17 -12.39
CA GLY A 91 0.29 -14.77 -11.44
C GLY A 91 -0.24 -14.33 -10.05
N LEU A 92 0.67 -13.80 -9.21
CA LEU A 92 0.33 -13.24 -7.89
C LEU A 92 -0.34 -11.87 -8.07
N GLN A 93 -1.53 -11.70 -7.51
CA GLN A 93 -2.26 -10.42 -7.46
C GLN A 93 -2.39 -10.01 -5.99
N ASP A 94 -2.22 -8.73 -5.67
CA ASP A 94 -2.44 -8.21 -4.32
C ASP A 94 -3.93 -8.38 -3.94
N GLU A 95 -4.20 -9.28 -2.99
CA GLU A 95 -5.55 -9.68 -2.62
C GLU A 95 -6.36 -8.53 -2.01
N VAL A 96 -5.71 -7.58 -1.34
CA VAL A 96 -6.38 -6.42 -0.72
C VAL A 96 -6.87 -5.46 -1.79
N GLU A 97 -6.05 -5.16 -2.81
CA GLU A 97 -6.47 -4.31 -3.94
C GLU A 97 -7.61 -4.94 -4.73
N LEU A 98 -7.53 -6.26 -4.97
CA LEU A 98 -8.58 -7.00 -5.67
C LEU A 98 -9.91 -6.97 -4.90
N LEU A 99 -9.87 -7.28 -3.59
CA LEU A 99 -11.05 -7.25 -2.74
C LEU A 99 -11.66 -5.85 -2.67
N HIS A 100 -10.83 -4.82 -2.54
CA HIS A 100 -11.28 -3.43 -2.53
C HIS A 100 -11.94 -3.04 -3.87
N ALA A 101 -11.31 -3.37 -5.00
CA ALA A 101 -11.87 -3.11 -6.33
C ALA A 101 -13.24 -3.79 -6.51
N ASN A 102 -13.38 -5.04 -6.05
CA ASN A 102 -14.65 -5.76 -6.08
C ASN A 102 -15.74 -5.07 -5.24
N LEU A 103 -15.39 -4.57 -4.06
CA LEU A 103 -16.30 -3.78 -3.22
C LEU A 103 -16.72 -2.48 -3.92
N MET A 104 -15.79 -1.76 -4.55
CA MET A 104 -16.08 -0.50 -5.25
C MET A 104 -16.89 -0.69 -6.55
N ASN A 105 -16.82 -1.88 -7.16
CA ASN A 105 -17.64 -2.24 -8.33
C ASN A 105 -19.07 -2.68 -7.96
N SER A 106 -19.37 -2.92 -6.68
CA SER A 106 -20.71 -3.25 -6.19
C SER A 106 -21.43 -1.98 -5.70
N PRO A 107 -22.58 -1.59 -6.29
CA PRO A 107 -23.29 -0.37 -5.89
C PRO A 107 -23.65 -0.30 -4.40
N GLY A 108 -24.05 -1.43 -3.81
CA GLY A 108 -24.41 -1.49 -2.38
C GLY A 108 -23.19 -1.33 -1.47
N HIS A 109 -22.08 -2.00 -1.79
CA HIS A 109 -20.86 -1.93 -0.99
C HIS A 109 -20.18 -0.57 -1.11
N LYS A 110 -20.13 -0.02 -2.34
CA LYS A 110 -19.66 1.35 -2.60
C LYS A 110 -20.48 2.38 -1.83
N ALA A 111 -21.80 2.21 -1.73
CA ALA A 111 -22.64 3.11 -0.95
C ALA A 111 -22.27 3.13 0.54
N ASN A 112 -21.94 1.98 1.14
CA ASN A 112 -21.45 1.92 2.52
C ASN A 112 -20.09 2.63 2.68
N ILE A 113 -19.13 2.34 1.78
CA ILE A 113 -17.78 2.95 1.80
C ILE A 113 -17.87 4.47 1.72
N LEU A 114 -18.73 5.00 0.86
CA LEU A 114 -18.87 6.45 0.62
C LEU A 114 -19.87 7.14 1.55
N ASN A 115 -20.51 6.40 2.47
CA ASN A 115 -21.53 6.98 3.32
C ASN A 115 -20.93 8.00 4.30
N GLY A 116 -21.25 9.27 4.10
CA GLY A 116 -20.78 10.39 4.94
C GLY A 116 -21.32 10.39 6.37
N THR A 117 -22.30 9.53 6.71
CA THR A 117 -22.79 9.40 8.08
C THR A 117 -21.92 8.49 8.96
N PHE A 118 -21.11 7.63 8.35
CA PHE A 118 -20.16 6.79 9.07
C PHE A 118 -18.88 7.57 9.37
N SER A 119 -18.32 7.31 10.55
CA SER A 119 -17.09 7.95 11.05
C SER A 119 -16.08 6.94 11.59
N GLU A 120 -16.49 5.69 11.77
CA GLU A 120 -15.63 4.61 12.27
C GLU A 120 -15.77 3.36 11.40
N ILE A 121 -14.69 2.60 11.31
CA ILE A 121 -14.62 1.33 10.60
C ILE A 121 -13.78 0.31 11.36
N GLY A 122 -14.17 -0.95 11.32
CA GLY A 122 -13.31 -2.10 11.61
C GLY A 122 -13.21 -2.99 10.38
N ILE A 123 -12.04 -3.59 10.15
CA ILE A 123 -11.74 -4.34 8.94
C ILE A 123 -11.18 -5.69 9.37
N GLY A 124 -11.89 -6.77 9.09
CA GLY A 124 -11.39 -8.10 9.36
C GLY A 124 -10.87 -8.75 8.10
N PHE A 125 -9.57 -9.01 8.03
CA PHE A 125 -8.93 -9.68 6.91
C PHE A 125 -8.46 -11.06 7.33
N ASP A 126 -8.86 -12.08 6.58
CA ASP A 126 -8.45 -13.45 6.88
C ASP A 126 -8.26 -14.25 5.58
N THR A 127 -7.39 -15.24 5.62
CA THR A 127 -7.10 -16.12 4.49
C THR A 127 -7.34 -17.56 4.88
N GLY A 128 -7.89 -18.36 3.96
CA GLY A 128 -8.11 -19.76 4.21
C GLY A 128 -8.74 -20.49 3.04
N ALA A 129 -8.97 -21.77 3.24
CA ALA A 129 -9.64 -22.60 2.25
C ALA A 129 -11.15 -22.31 2.25
N TYR A 130 -11.71 -21.99 1.09
CA TYR A 130 -13.14 -21.80 0.87
C TYR A 130 -13.56 -22.45 -0.44
N GLN A 131 -14.57 -23.32 -0.41
CA GLN A 131 -15.05 -24.07 -1.58
C GLN A 131 -13.95 -24.74 -2.43
N SER A 132 -12.90 -25.26 -1.78
CA SER A 132 -11.70 -25.87 -2.42
C SER A 132 -10.69 -24.90 -3.06
N TRP A 133 -10.84 -23.60 -2.85
CA TRP A 133 -9.91 -22.56 -3.29
C TRP A 133 -9.17 -21.95 -2.11
N ASP A 134 -7.89 -21.63 -2.30
CA ASP A 134 -7.20 -20.67 -1.43
C ASP A 134 -7.85 -19.30 -1.66
N SER A 135 -8.32 -18.69 -0.57
CA SER A 135 -9.19 -17.53 -0.61
C SER A 135 -8.81 -16.50 0.44
N ALA A 136 -8.97 -15.22 0.09
CA ALA A 136 -8.88 -14.09 1.00
C ALA A 136 -10.28 -13.54 1.24
N PHE A 137 -10.59 -13.19 2.48
CA PHE A 137 -11.84 -12.62 2.94
C PHE A 137 -11.61 -11.25 3.54
N VAL A 138 -12.54 -10.33 3.31
CA VAL A 138 -12.62 -9.08 4.04
C VAL A 138 -14.04 -8.84 4.54
N THR A 139 -14.14 -8.42 5.80
CA THR A 139 -15.35 -7.87 6.41
C THR A 139 -15.08 -6.42 6.79
N GLN A 140 -15.92 -5.46 6.39
CA GLN A 140 -15.84 -4.07 6.81
C GLN A 140 -17.07 -3.71 7.62
N ASN A 141 -16.88 -3.38 8.89
CA ASN A 141 -17.92 -2.95 9.82
C ASN A 141 -17.88 -1.44 9.97
N PHE A 142 -18.93 -0.75 9.54
CA PHE A 142 -19.04 0.71 9.60
C PHE A 142 -19.95 1.13 10.73
N ALA A 143 -19.61 2.22 11.42
CA ALA A 143 -20.48 2.80 12.42
C ALA A 143 -20.39 4.34 12.46
N LYS A 144 -21.47 4.93 12.98
CA LYS A 144 -21.51 6.33 13.40
C LYS A 144 -21.00 6.43 14.84
N SER A 145 -20.02 7.31 15.06
CA SER A 145 -19.23 7.46 16.31
C SER A 145 -20.05 7.32 17.60
N GLY A 146 -19.56 6.48 18.50
CA GLY A 146 -19.93 6.49 19.93
C GLY A 146 -19.35 7.74 20.63
N SER A 147 -19.95 8.18 21.74
CA SER A 147 -19.79 9.47 22.44
C SER A 147 -18.37 9.93 22.86
N ALA A 148 -17.29 9.29 22.41
CA ALA A 148 -15.92 9.72 22.61
C ALA A 148 -15.41 10.41 21.34
N VAL A 149 -15.01 11.69 21.47
CA VAL A 149 -14.32 12.41 20.39
C VAL A 149 -12.83 12.19 20.59
N PHE A 150 -12.20 11.52 19.63
CA PHE A 150 -10.78 11.21 19.70
C PHE A 150 -9.98 12.34 19.07
N LEU A 151 -9.04 12.89 19.84
CA LEU A 151 -7.84 13.49 19.29
C LEU A 151 -6.99 12.37 18.73
N THR A 152 -6.69 12.42 17.44
CA THR A 152 -5.76 11.48 16.80
C THR A 152 -4.52 12.28 16.37
N GLY A 153 -3.33 11.82 16.73
CA GLY A 153 -2.11 12.49 16.30
C GLY A 153 -0.85 11.89 16.92
N VAL A 154 -0.14 11.07 16.14
CA VAL A 154 1.21 11.32 15.61
C VAL A 154 1.36 10.42 14.38
N GLY A 155 1.37 10.99 13.18
CA GLY A 155 1.95 10.35 12.01
C GLY A 155 3.39 10.83 11.88
N MET A 156 4.35 9.93 11.81
CA MET A 156 5.69 10.25 11.36
C MET A 156 5.75 10.14 9.84
N ALA A 157 6.67 10.88 9.23
CA ALA A 157 7.03 10.65 7.85
C ALA A 157 7.54 9.20 7.72
N ASP A 158 6.90 8.47 6.80
CA ASP A 158 7.35 7.22 6.22
C ASP A 158 8.82 7.39 5.76
N LYS A 159 9.75 6.67 6.40
CA LYS A 159 11.19 6.86 6.22
C LYS A 159 11.79 5.95 5.15
N ASP A 160 11.03 4.97 4.70
CA ASP A 160 11.39 3.88 3.79
C ASP A 160 10.45 3.76 2.57
N GLY A 161 9.36 4.52 2.54
CA GLY A 161 8.52 4.72 1.36
C GLY A 161 7.67 3.50 0.98
N ASP A 162 7.43 2.59 1.91
CA ASP A 162 6.67 1.36 1.68
C ASP A 162 5.17 1.51 2.00
N HIS A 163 4.75 2.70 2.41
CA HIS A 163 3.39 3.01 2.87
C HIS A 163 2.92 2.13 4.05
N PHE A 164 3.84 1.57 4.84
CA PHE A 164 3.55 1.00 6.14
C PHE A 164 3.92 2.00 7.25
N TYR A 165 3.03 2.21 8.22
CA TYR A 165 3.47 2.69 9.54
C TYR A 165 4.08 1.50 10.24
N ASP A 166 5.40 1.34 10.13
CA ASP A 166 6.08 0.22 10.76
C ASP A 166 5.91 0.29 12.30
N ILE A 167 5.06 -0.58 12.86
CA ILE A 167 4.99 -0.79 14.31
C ILE A 167 6.22 -1.64 14.68
N GLY A 168 7.37 -0.98 14.75
CA GLY A 168 8.66 -1.63 15.02
C GLY A 168 9.79 -0.66 15.37
N GLU A 169 9.85 0.50 14.73
CA GLU A 169 10.84 1.54 15.02
C GLU A 169 10.31 2.45 16.14
N GLY A 170 10.36 1.95 17.38
CA GLY A 170 9.67 2.54 18.52
C GLY A 170 9.92 4.04 18.72
N LEU A 171 8.84 4.83 18.72
CA LEU A 171 8.77 6.11 19.43
C LEU A 171 8.59 5.90 20.94
N GLY A 172 9.38 4.98 21.50
CA GLY A 172 9.41 4.73 22.94
C GLY A 172 9.58 6.05 23.69
N GLY A 173 8.48 6.56 24.25
CA GLY A 173 8.48 7.72 25.14
C GLY A 173 7.85 9.02 24.66
N LEU A 174 7.06 9.08 23.58
CA LEU A 174 6.20 10.25 23.34
C LEU A 174 4.96 10.23 24.25
N THR A 175 4.62 11.39 24.78
CA THR A 175 3.45 11.67 25.63
C THR A 175 2.62 12.77 25.00
N VAL A 176 1.32 12.54 24.85
CA VAL A 176 0.34 13.56 24.45
C VAL A 176 -0.42 14.01 25.68
N THR A 177 -0.41 15.32 25.96
CA THR A 177 -1.12 15.92 27.09
C THR A 177 -2.08 16.99 26.59
N ALA A 178 -3.36 16.89 26.91
CA ALA A 178 -4.34 17.94 26.66
C ALA A 178 -4.81 18.57 27.97
N VAL A 179 -4.75 19.91 28.03
CA VAL A 179 -5.24 20.71 29.15
C VAL A 179 -6.40 21.56 28.69
N SER A 180 -7.58 21.32 29.26
CA SER A 180 -8.78 22.13 28.98
C SER A 180 -8.63 23.55 29.51
N SER A 181 -9.48 24.46 29.01
CA SER A 181 -9.54 25.85 29.52
C SER A 181 -9.87 25.97 31.02
N THR A 182 -10.44 24.94 31.63
CA THR A 182 -10.74 24.88 33.07
C THR A 182 -9.64 24.22 33.89
N GLY A 183 -8.55 23.79 33.26
CA GLY A 183 -7.39 23.18 33.91
C GLY A 183 -7.48 21.66 34.08
N ALA A 184 -8.54 21.00 33.62
CA ALA A 184 -8.59 19.53 33.58
C ALA A 184 -7.56 19.00 32.56
N GLN A 185 -6.75 18.04 33.00
CA GLN A 185 -5.64 17.47 32.23
C GLN A 185 -5.91 16.01 31.88
N TYR A 186 -5.59 15.64 30.65
CA TYR A 186 -5.73 14.32 30.08
C TYR A 186 -4.42 13.94 29.39
N SER A 187 -3.95 12.71 29.52
CA SER A 187 -2.69 12.28 28.89
C SER A 187 -2.73 10.85 28.41
N THR A 188 -2.05 10.57 27.30
CA THR A 188 -1.74 9.21 26.84
C THR A 188 -0.24 9.08 26.55
N THR A 189 0.31 7.92 26.90
CA THR A 189 1.64 7.45 26.51
C THR A 189 1.55 6.20 25.64
N THR A 190 0.34 5.68 25.43
CA THR A 190 0.08 4.45 24.68
C THR A 190 -0.28 4.83 23.26
N GLN A 191 0.37 4.15 22.32
CA GLN A 191 0.11 4.26 20.89
C GLN A 191 -1.07 3.34 20.54
N ASP A 192 -2.06 3.89 19.87
CA ASP A 192 -3.14 3.14 19.21
C ASP A 192 -2.85 3.09 17.69
N ALA A 193 -3.59 2.28 16.93
CA ALA A 193 -3.44 2.25 15.47
C ALA A 193 -3.75 3.64 14.88
N GLY A 194 -2.77 4.24 14.18
CA GLY A 194 -2.83 5.62 13.67
C GLY A 194 -2.19 6.70 14.58
N GLY A 195 -1.52 6.29 15.66
CA GLY A 195 -0.72 7.18 16.52
C GLY A 195 -1.27 7.28 17.94
N TYR A 196 -1.06 8.42 18.59
CA TYR A 196 -1.57 8.63 19.95
C TYR A 196 -3.02 9.08 19.89
N SER A 197 -3.89 8.40 20.66
CA SER A 197 -5.29 8.77 20.78
C SER A 197 -5.62 9.30 22.18
N LEU A 198 -6.39 10.38 22.26
CA LEU A 198 -6.87 10.92 23.52
C LEU A 198 -8.36 11.24 23.41
N ALA A 199 -9.17 10.52 24.18
CA ALA A 199 -10.60 10.74 24.26
C ALA A 199 -10.89 12.01 25.08
N LEU A 200 -11.47 13.02 24.44
CA LEU A 200 -11.82 14.29 25.05
C LEU A 200 -13.30 14.60 24.88
N ALA A 201 -13.85 15.37 25.81
CA ALA A 201 -15.15 16.00 25.62
C ALA A 201 -15.04 17.18 24.65
N ALA A 202 -16.16 17.63 24.09
CA ALA A 202 -16.20 18.85 23.29
C ALA A 202 -15.74 20.05 24.14
N GLY A 203 -14.82 20.85 23.61
CA GLY A 203 -14.18 21.92 24.37
C GLY A 203 -12.90 22.43 23.71
N THR A 204 -12.30 23.47 24.30
CA THR A 204 -11.00 23.99 23.83
C THR A 204 -9.89 23.51 24.75
N TYR A 205 -8.82 23.01 24.14
CA TYR A 205 -7.69 22.39 24.82
C TYR A 205 -6.36 22.95 24.30
N SER A 206 -5.42 23.10 25.22
CA SER A 206 -4.00 23.20 24.90
C SER A 206 -3.43 21.79 24.83
N VAL A 207 -3.08 21.33 23.64
CA VAL A 207 -2.55 19.99 23.41
C VAL A 207 -1.04 20.08 23.21
N THR A 208 -0.28 19.37 24.02
CA THR A 208 1.18 19.32 24.00
C THR A 208 1.66 17.91 23.69
N PHE A 209 2.58 17.82 22.73
CA PHE A 209 3.30 16.60 22.38
C PHE A 209 4.72 16.73 22.91
N SER A 210 5.22 15.74 23.66
CA SER A 210 6.52 15.81 24.33
C SER A 210 7.14 14.44 24.54
N GLY A 211 8.48 14.35 24.57
CA GLY A 211 9.21 13.09 24.76
C GLY A 211 9.68 12.46 23.44
N GLY A 212 10.21 11.23 23.50
CA GLY A 212 10.69 10.49 22.31
C GLY A 212 11.85 11.14 21.55
N GLY A 213 12.60 12.07 22.16
CA GLY A 213 13.70 12.81 21.52
C GLY A 213 13.30 14.11 20.81
N TYR A 214 12.01 14.48 20.83
CA TYR A 214 11.48 15.68 20.17
C TYR A 214 11.32 16.87 21.13
N ALA A 215 11.54 18.08 20.61
CA ALA A 215 11.21 19.30 21.33
C ALA A 215 9.69 19.41 21.53
N PRO A 216 9.20 19.83 22.72
CA PRO A 216 7.77 19.91 22.96
C PRO A 216 7.07 20.88 22.01
N VAL A 217 5.94 20.45 21.42
CA VAL A 217 5.09 21.28 20.55
C VAL A 217 3.71 21.39 21.16
N THR A 218 3.21 22.62 21.31
CA THR A 218 1.87 22.90 21.84
C THR A 218 0.99 23.55 20.78
N ARG A 219 -0.24 23.05 20.62
CA ARG A 219 -1.27 23.62 19.74
C ARG A 219 -2.57 23.85 20.52
N GLN A 220 -3.27 24.93 20.18
CA GLN A 220 -4.65 25.15 20.65
C GLN A 220 -5.60 24.41 19.70
N VAL A 221 -6.50 23.63 20.28
CA VAL A 221 -7.41 22.77 19.53
C VAL A 221 -8.81 22.91 20.10
N THR A 222 -9.79 23.15 19.23
CA THR A 222 -11.20 23.13 19.59
C THR A 222 -11.80 21.81 19.13
N ILE A 223 -12.22 21.00 20.10
CA ILE A 223 -12.88 19.71 19.90
C ILE A 223 -14.38 19.97 19.74
N GLY A 224 -14.90 19.69 18.54
CA GLY A 224 -16.33 19.76 18.23
C GLY A 224 -17.05 18.44 18.54
N SER A 225 -18.12 18.15 17.80
CA SER A 225 -18.85 16.87 17.85
C SER A 225 -18.25 15.77 16.96
N SER A 226 -17.02 15.98 16.47
CA SER A 226 -16.35 15.13 15.49
C SER A 226 -14.88 14.98 15.84
N ASN A 227 -14.30 13.83 15.50
CA ASN A 227 -12.88 13.53 15.75
C ASN A 227 -12.00 14.59 15.08
N VAL A 228 -10.90 14.95 15.77
CA VAL A 228 -9.96 15.97 15.29
C VAL A 228 -8.60 15.30 15.12
N LYS A 229 -8.10 15.29 13.88
CA LYS A 229 -6.74 14.86 13.56
C LYS A 229 -5.77 16.01 13.73
N LEU A 230 -4.67 15.76 14.43
CA LEU A 230 -3.56 16.69 14.60
C LEU A 230 -2.32 16.11 13.95
N ASP A 231 -1.92 16.69 12.82
CA ASP A 231 -0.66 16.35 12.18
C ASP A 231 0.50 17.08 12.90
N LEU A 232 1.46 16.31 13.41
CA LEU A 232 2.75 16.85 13.85
C LEU A 232 3.68 16.90 12.64
N VAL A 233 3.72 18.03 11.96
CA VAL A 233 4.79 18.31 10.99
C VAL A 233 6.04 18.70 11.77
N ASP A 234 7.13 17.97 11.58
CA ASP A 234 8.46 18.37 12.05
C ASP A 234 8.78 19.76 11.47
N PRO A 235 8.96 20.81 12.27
CA PRO A 235 9.30 22.15 11.76
C PRO A 235 10.63 22.18 11.00
N ALA A 236 11.50 21.17 11.15
CA ALA A 236 12.80 21.09 10.49
C ALA A 236 12.78 20.39 9.12
N GLN A 237 11.66 19.73 8.74
CA GLN A 237 11.51 19.07 7.45
C GLN A 237 10.31 19.71 6.73
N GLY A 238 10.59 20.49 5.67
CA GLY A 238 9.56 21.12 4.85
C GLY A 238 8.50 20.10 4.41
N ALA A 239 7.26 20.57 4.27
CA ALA A 239 6.04 19.88 3.81
C ALA A 239 6.17 18.37 3.46
N PRO A 240 5.38 17.46 4.08
CA PRO A 240 5.49 16.02 3.83
C PRO A 240 5.29 15.67 2.34
N ALA A 241 6.15 14.77 1.88
CA ALA A 241 6.16 14.12 0.58
C ALA A 241 4.77 13.53 0.25
N VAL A 242 4.21 13.91 -0.89
CA VAL A 242 3.00 13.31 -1.45
C VAL A 242 3.42 12.35 -2.53
N SER A 243 3.23 11.04 -2.30
CA SER A 243 3.18 10.06 -3.40
C SER A 243 2.17 10.55 -4.43
N SER A 244 2.63 10.82 -5.65
CA SER A 244 1.78 11.38 -6.71
C SER A 244 1.32 10.26 -7.64
N THR A 245 0.00 10.13 -7.79
CA THR A 245 -0.55 9.34 -8.90
C THR A 245 -0.64 10.22 -10.14
N ILE A 246 0.16 9.89 -11.16
CA ILE A 246 0.19 10.60 -12.44
C ILE A 246 -0.39 9.67 -13.51
N THR A 247 -1.44 10.11 -14.20
CA THR A 247 -2.07 9.30 -15.25
C THR A 247 -2.10 10.07 -16.57
N GLY A 248 -1.61 9.41 -17.62
CA GLY A 248 -1.63 9.86 -18.99
C GLY A 248 -2.99 9.68 -19.66
N ASN A 249 -2.98 9.55 -20.97
CA ASN A 249 -4.16 9.31 -21.81
C ASN A 249 -3.80 8.33 -22.94
N ALA A 250 -4.70 8.13 -23.90
CA ALA A 250 -4.49 7.15 -24.98
C ALA A 250 -3.51 7.61 -26.09
N GLY A 251 -2.83 8.75 -25.93
CA GLY A 251 -1.85 9.24 -26.88
C GLY A 251 -0.50 9.48 -26.22
N ARG A 252 0.55 9.64 -27.04
CA ARG A 252 1.93 9.87 -26.57
C ARG A 252 2.03 10.95 -25.49
N ASN A 253 2.58 10.58 -24.34
CA ASN A 253 2.78 11.43 -23.19
C ASN A 253 4.26 11.53 -22.80
N THR A 254 4.57 12.54 -21.99
CA THR A 254 5.82 12.65 -21.28
C THR A 254 5.48 12.93 -19.84
N LEU A 255 5.60 11.91 -19.00
CA LEU A 255 5.19 11.92 -17.60
C LEU A 255 6.46 11.92 -16.73
N LYS A 256 6.43 12.71 -15.67
CA LYS A 256 7.56 12.87 -14.75
C LYS A 256 7.04 12.88 -13.34
N GLY A 257 7.59 12.00 -12.52
CA GLY A 257 7.41 11.97 -11.08
C GLY A 257 8.16 13.10 -10.39
N THR A 258 8.33 12.93 -9.10
CA THR A 258 8.89 13.84 -8.12
C THR A 258 10.16 13.22 -7.54
N ALA A 259 10.69 13.74 -6.44
CA ALA A 259 11.82 13.11 -5.77
C ALA A 259 11.38 12.00 -4.79
N GLU A 260 10.08 11.68 -4.77
CA GLU A 260 9.39 10.81 -3.83
C GLU A 260 8.71 9.67 -4.60
N ALA A 261 8.32 8.60 -3.89
CA ALA A 261 7.68 7.43 -4.49
C ALA A 261 6.37 7.75 -5.22
N ASP A 262 6.33 7.55 -6.53
CA ASP A 262 5.19 7.86 -7.39
C ASP A 262 4.56 6.63 -8.04
N THR A 263 3.30 6.77 -8.45
CA THR A 263 2.64 5.81 -9.34
C THR A 263 2.29 6.50 -10.64
N ILE A 264 2.95 6.11 -11.74
CA ILE A 264 2.80 6.77 -13.03
C ILE A 264 2.27 5.78 -14.08
N LYS A 265 1.17 6.13 -14.75
CA LYS A 265 0.50 5.28 -15.75
C LYS A 265 0.40 6.02 -17.10
N GLY A 266 1.03 5.49 -18.14
CA GLY A 266 0.96 6.02 -19.51
C GLY A 266 -0.40 5.80 -20.18
N LEU A 267 -0.95 4.60 -19.99
CA LEU A 267 -2.18 4.08 -20.60
C LEU A 267 -2.00 3.64 -22.05
N GLY A 268 -1.99 4.55 -23.02
CA GLY A 268 -1.87 4.18 -24.42
C GLY A 268 -1.09 5.20 -25.23
N GLY A 269 -0.51 4.77 -26.34
CA GLY A 269 0.45 5.57 -27.09
C GLY A 269 1.88 5.21 -26.73
N ASN A 270 2.84 5.90 -27.34
CA ASN A 270 4.26 5.64 -27.12
C ASN A 270 4.81 6.70 -26.17
N ASP A 271 4.93 6.34 -24.90
CA ASP A 271 5.13 7.25 -23.79
C ASP A 271 6.58 7.35 -23.34
N LYS A 272 6.88 8.44 -22.65
CA LYS A 272 8.13 8.61 -21.90
C LYS A 272 7.79 8.84 -20.45
N ILE A 273 8.22 7.95 -19.58
CA ILE A 273 7.88 7.97 -18.17
C ILE A 273 9.18 8.02 -17.36
N TYR A 274 9.28 9.03 -16.50
CA TYR A 274 10.42 9.24 -15.61
C TYR A 274 9.95 9.25 -14.16
N GLY A 275 10.49 8.36 -13.32
CA GLY A 275 10.23 8.34 -11.88
C GLY A 275 10.90 9.51 -11.15
N ASN A 276 12.22 9.61 -11.34
CA ASN A 276 13.18 10.58 -10.82
C ASN A 276 13.80 10.17 -9.48
N GLY A 277 13.12 10.33 -8.36
CA GLY A 277 13.65 9.92 -7.06
C GLY A 277 12.57 9.21 -6.27
N GLY A 278 12.96 8.34 -5.34
CA GLY A 278 12.03 7.52 -4.58
C GLY A 278 11.75 6.19 -5.28
N ASN A 279 10.99 5.32 -4.61
CA ASN A 279 10.70 3.97 -5.09
C ASN A 279 9.42 3.99 -5.94
N ASP A 280 9.56 4.03 -7.26
CA ASP A 280 8.47 4.33 -8.17
C ASP A 280 7.77 3.07 -8.73
N LYS A 281 6.48 3.20 -9.06
CA LYS A 281 5.73 2.24 -9.88
C LYS A 281 5.39 2.87 -11.24
N LEU A 282 6.06 2.42 -12.30
CA LEU A 282 5.88 2.96 -13.65
C LEU A 282 5.18 1.94 -14.55
N TYR A 283 4.09 2.34 -15.18
CA TYR A 283 3.32 1.52 -16.13
C TYR A 283 3.29 2.21 -17.49
N GLY A 284 3.89 1.59 -18.51
CA GLY A 284 3.85 2.07 -19.90
C GLY A 284 2.42 2.01 -20.44
N GLY A 285 1.91 0.80 -20.60
CA GLY A 285 0.55 0.56 -21.08
C GLY A 285 0.60 -0.03 -22.48
N ALA A 286 -0.21 0.50 -23.40
CA ALA A 286 -0.23 0.02 -24.78
C ALA A 286 0.56 0.96 -25.70
N GLY A 287 1.59 0.45 -26.37
CA GLY A 287 2.44 1.19 -27.29
C GLY A 287 3.91 0.95 -26.96
N ASN A 288 4.81 1.58 -27.71
CA ASN A 288 6.25 1.40 -27.47
C ASN A 288 6.74 2.50 -26.54
N ASP A 289 6.97 2.14 -25.29
CA ASP A 289 7.22 3.07 -24.19
C ASP A 289 8.69 3.10 -23.77
N ALA A 290 9.09 4.23 -23.18
CA ALA A 290 10.40 4.40 -22.56
C ALA A 290 10.21 4.74 -21.08
N LEU A 291 10.53 3.78 -20.20
CA LEU A 291 10.39 3.89 -18.76
C LEU A 291 11.78 4.07 -18.13
N THR A 292 11.91 5.05 -17.25
CA THR A 292 13.15 5.32 -16.51
C THR A 292 12.83 5.60 -15.05
N GLY A 293 13.21 4.69 -14.14
CA GLY A 293 13.01 4.85 -12.70
C GLY A 293 13.87 5.98 -12.13
N ASN A 294 15.18 5.92 -12.43
CA ASN A 294 16.26 6.79 -11.94
C ASN A 294 16.78 6.41 -10.56
N ALA A 295 16.32 6.98 -9.45
CA ALA A 295 16.94 6.73 -8.15
C ALA A 295 15.93 6.19 -7.15
N GLY A 296 16.18 4.99 -6.63
CA GLY A 296 15.26 4.27 -5.75
C GLY A 296 15.14 2.82 -6.20
N ASP A 297 14.44 2.01 -5.42
CA ASP A 297 14.13 0.62 -5.76
C ASP A 297 12.80 0.60 -6.54
N ASP A 298 12.88 0.65 -7.87
CA ASP A 298 11.75 0.92 -8.75
C ASP A 298 11.08 -0.36 -9.29
N ARG A 299 9.80 -0.24 -9.66
CA ARG A 299 9.04 -1.28 -10.38
C ARG A 299 8.57 -0.73 -11.73
N LEU A 300 9.11 -1.28 -12.81
CA LEU A 300 8.78 -0.87 -14.18
C LEU A 300 8.04 -1.97 -14.92
N TYR A 301 6.89 -1.62 -15.48
CA TYR A 301 6.02 -2.48 -16.28
C TYR A 301 5.81 -1.89 -17.67
N GLY A 302 6.42 -2.47 -18.70
CA GLY A 302 6.20 -2.05 -20.10
C GLY A 302 4.75 -2.30 -20.53
N ASN A 303 4.27 -3.52 -20.27
CA ASN A 303 2.95 -4.06 -20.61
C ASN A 303 2.84 -4.49 -22.05
N GLY A 304 2.47 -3.64 -23.01
CA GLY A 304 2.19 -4.08 -24.37
C GLY A 304 2.83 -3.19 -25.41
N GLY A 305 3.75 -3.74 -26.19
CA GLY A 305 4.52 -3.03 -27.20
C GLY A 305 6.01 -3.36 -27.04
N ASN A 306 6.85 -2.73 -27.86
CA ASN A 306 8.29 -2.91 -27.76
C ASN A 306 8.87 -1.79 -26.88
N ASP A 307 9.14 -2.12 -25.63
CA ASP A 307 9.44 -1.15 -24.59
C ASP A 307 10.94 -1.04 -24.31
N THR A 308 11.35 0.07 -23.73
CA THR A 308 12.69 0.27 -23.19
C THR A 308 12.61 0.62 -21.71
N LEU A 309 13.09 -0.27 -20.86
CA LEU A 309 13.07 -0.13 -19.41
C LEU A 309 14.49 0.16 -18.90
N THR A 310 14.65 1.23 -18.14
CA THR A 310 15.89 1.54 -17.41
C THR A 310 15.51 1.71 -15.95
N GLY A 311 15.92 0.79 -15.07
CA GLY A 311 15.67 0.89 -13.62
C GLY A 311 16.33 2.14 -13.05
N GLY A 312 17.65 2.12 -12.93
CA GLY A 312 18.43 3.32 -12.68
C GLY A 312 19.53 3.06 -11.68
N SER A 313 19.37 3.52 -10.45
CA SER A 313 20.20 3.18 -9.30
C SER A 313 19.30 2.76 -8.16
N GLY A 314 19.65 1.66 -7.51
CA GLY A 314 18.76 0.95 -6.60
C GLY A 314 18.73 -0.51 -7.01
N ASN A 315 17.80 -1.28 -6.45
CA ASN A 315 17.52 -2.65 -6.83
C ASN A 315 16.13 -2.70 -7.45
N ASP A 316 16.10 -2.75 -8.78
CA ASP A 316 14.88 -2.54 -9.54
C ASP A 316 14.24 -3.87 -9.98
N ILE A 317 12.93 -3.85 -10.17
CA ILE A 317 12.16 -4.95 -10.76
C ILE A 317 11.59 -4.49 -12.10
N LEU A 318 11.98 -5.18 -13.17
CA LEU A 318 11.63 -4.83 -14.54
C LEU A 318 10.80 -5.96 -15.17
N THR A 319 9.64 -5.61 -15.72
CA THR A 319 8.75 -6.52 -16.46
C THR A 319 8.48 -5.90 -17.82
N GLY A 320 8.94 -6.55 -18.90
CA GLY A 320 8.77 -6.05 -20.26
C GLY A 320 7.33 -6.13 -20.72
N GLY A 321 6.74 -7.32 -20.59
CA GLY A 321 5.40 -7.65 -21.03
C GLY A 321 5.40 -8.26 -22.42
N ALA A 322 4.50 -7.80 -23.28
CA ALA A 322 4.28 -8.33 -24.61
C ALA A 322 4.99 -7.48 -25.66
N GLY A 323 6.02 -8.02 -26.30
CA GLY A 323 6.71 -7.36 -27.40
C GLY A 323 8.17 -7.78 -27.42
N ALA A 324 8.99 -7.04 -28.16
CA ALA A 324 10.44 -7.18 -28.14
C ALA A 324 11.03 -6.06 -27.30
N ASP A 325 11.37 -6.36 -26.05
CA ASP A 325 11.70 -5.37 -25.03
C ASP A 325 13.21 -5.20 -24.86
N THR A 326 13.61 -4.02 -24.41
CA THR A 326 15.01 -3.68 -24.13
C THR A 326 15.18 -3.24 -22.68
N PHE A 327 15.88 -4.06 -21.90
CA PHE A 327 16.28 -3.76 -20.53
C PHE A 327 17.66 -3.10 -20.55
N ARG A 328 17.71 -1.79 -20.29
CA ARG A 328 18.92 -0.98 -20.42
C ARG A 328 19.55 -0.70 -19.07
N PHE A 329 20.83 -1.03 -18.95
CA PHE A 329 21.63 -0.81 -17.75
C PHE A 329 22.79 0.14 -18.05
N SER A 330 22.94 1.18 -17.24
CA SER A 330 24.01 2.17 -17.37
C SER A 330 24.26 2.88 -16.05
N GLY A 331 25.51 3.23 -15.74
CA GLY A 331 25.84 3.90 -14.48
C GLY A 331 25.92 2.93 -13.31
N ASN A 332 25.23 3.22 -12.20
CA ASN A 332 25.26 2.44 -10.97
C ASN A 332 23.92 1.75 -10.71
N TRP A 333 23.61 0.71 -11.48
CA TRP A 333 22.30 0.04 -11.50
C TRP A 333 22.09 -1.04 -10.45
N GLY A 334 22.92 -1.08 -9.40
CA GLY A 334 22.70 -2.00 -8.27
C GLY A 334 22.47 -3.47 -8.66
N ALA A 335 21.47 -4.09 -8.03
CA ALA A 335 21.10 -5.49 -8.22
C ALA A 335 19.64 -5.62 -8.69
N ASP A 336 19.47 -5.70 -10.00
CA ASP A 336 18.15 -5.65 -10.64
C ASP A 336 17.61 -7.05 -10.97
N THR A 337 16.29 -7.15 -11.09
CA THR A 337 15.57 -8.37 -11.45
C THR A 337 14.68 -8.15 -12.66
N ILE A 338 14.80 -8.99 -13.68
CA ILE A 338 13.89 -9.07 -14.82
C ILE A 338 12.99 -10.29 -14.64
N THR A 339 11.69 -10.09 -14.66
CA THR A 339 10.70 -11.10 -14.26
C THR A 339 10.21 -11.98 -15.41
N ASP A 340 10.32 -11.52 -16.66
CA ASP A 340 9.66 -12.13 -17.82
C ASP A 340 10.52 -12.21 -19.09
N PHE A 341 11.85 -12.15 -18.94
CA PHE A 341 12.78 -12.12 -20.07
C PHE A 341 12.57 -13.25 -21.08
N GLN A 342 12.29 -12.90 -22.34
CA GLN A 342 12.07 -13.81 -23.46
C GLN A 342 13.29 -13.92 -24.36
N ASN A 343 13.98 -15.06 -24.31
CA ASN A 343 15.15 -15.32 -25.14
C ASN A 343 14.86 -15.18 -26.65
N GLY A 344 15.74 -14.47 -27.36
CA GLY A 344 15.62 -14.24 -28.81
C GLY A 344 14.54 -13.24 -29.22
N ILE A 345 13.81 -12.67 -28.25
CA ILE A 345 12.83 -11.60 -28.44
C ILE A 345 13.33 -10.34 -27.73
N ASP A 346 13.70 -10.48 -26.46
CA ASP A 346 14.17 -9.38 -25.63
C ASP A 346 15.69 -9.20 -25.67
N HIS A 347 16.12 -8.02 -25.26
CA HIS A 347 17.53 -7.64 -25.23
C HIS A 347 17.93 -6.99 -23.92
N ILE A 348 19.10 -7.40 -23.40
CA ILE A 348 19.81 -6.73 -22.31
C ILE A 348 20.81 -5.76 -22.92
N ASN A 349 20.62 -4.47 -22.70
CA ASN A 349 21.46 -3.42 -23.28
C ASN A 349 22.46 -2.87 -22.25
N LEU A 350 23.73 -3.21 -22.47
CA LEU A 350 24.90 -2.81 -21.65
C LEU A 350 25.76 -1.76 -22.37
N ARG A 351 25.25 -1.11 -23.41
CA ARG A 351 25.99 -0.06 -24.13
C ARG A 351 26.43 1.05 -23.20
N GLY A 352 27.70 1.44 -23.31
CA GLY A 352 28.28 2.54 -22.53
C GLY A 352 28.74 2.15 -21.12
N THR A 353 28.61 0.88 -20.72
CA THR A 353 29.16 0.35 -19.46
C THR A 353 30.65 0.05 -19.57
N GLY A 354 31.16 -0.21 -20.78
CA GLY A 354 32.52 -0.69 -21.01
C GLY A 354 32.67 -2.21 -20.86
N LEU A 355 31.61 -2.90 -20.42
CA LEU A 355 31.55 -4.36 -20.37
C LEU A 355 31.44 -4.95 -21.78
N SER A 356 31.96 -6.15 -21.93
CA SER A 356 31.73 -7.03 -23.07
C SER A 356 31.26 -8.41 -22.58
N PHE A 357 30.76 -9.25 -23.50
CA PHE A 357 30.22 -10.56 -23.11
C PHE A 357 31.21 -11.43 -22.31
N LYS A 358 32.51 -11.32 -22.59
CA LYS A 358 33.56 -12.05 -21.89
C LYS A 358 33.81 -11.57 -20.45
N ASP A 359 33.33 -10.38 -20.11
CA ASP A 359 33.50 -9.76 -18.79
C ASP A 359 32.34 -10.15 -17.85
N LEU A 360 31.30 -10.81 -18.40
CA LEU A 360 30.13 -11.25 -17.64
C LEU A 360 30.32 -12.64 -17.04
N SER A 361 29.96 -12.78 -15.77
CA SER A 361 29.76 -14.08 -15.13
C SER A 361 28.27 -14.43 -15.16
N ILE A 362 27.89 -15.46 -15.91
CA ILE A 362 26.50 -15.90 -16.07
C ILE A 362 26.34 -17.29 -15.47
N THR A 363 25.56 -17.39 -14.39
CA THR A 363 25.43 -18.61 -13.59
C THR A 363 23.97 -18.92 -13.29
N ARG A 364 23.65 -20.19 -12.99
CA ARG A 364 22.32 -20.50 -12.42
C ARG A 364 22.26 -20.06 -10.96
N PHE A 365 21.09 -19.63 -10.55
CA PHE A 365 20.82 -19.16 -9.20
C PHE A 365 19.39 -19.51 -8.79
N ASN A 366 19.06 -19.32 -7.52
CA ASN A 366 17.71 -19.32 -6.97
C ASN A 366 17.44 -17.87 -6.54
N ALA A 367 17.01 -17.04 -7.48
CA ALA A 367 16.85 -15.60 -7.27
C ALA A 367 15.58 -15.26 -6.51
N ASP A 368 14.50 -16.01 -6.71
CA ASP A 368 13.20 -15.78 -6.06
C ASP A 368 13.03 -16.49 -4.70
N GLY A 369 13.98 -17.37 -4.34
CA GLY A 369 13.97 -18.08 -3.06
C GLY A 369 13.02 -19.27 -3.02
N ASP A 370 12.46 -19.70 -4.15
CA ASP A 370 11.47 -20.80 -4.24
C ASP A 370 12.09 -22.20 -4.01
N GLY A 371 13.42 -22.27 -3.96
CA GLY A 371 14.19 -23.49 -3.73
C GLY A 371 14.63 -24.20 -5.00
N ARG A 372 14.33 -23.65 -6.18
CA ARG A 372 14.72 -24.13 -7.50
C ARG A 372 15.87 -23.29 -8.04
N VAL A 373 16.65 -23.92 -8.92
CA VAL A 373 17.83 -23.31 -9.54
C VAL A 373 17.55 -23.15 -11.03
N ASP A 374 16.44 -22.48 -11.32
CA ASP A 374 15.89 -22.19 -12.64
C ASP A 374 16.00 -20.71 -13.05
N ASP A 375 16.62 -19.88 -12.21
CA ASP A 375 16.96 -18.50 -12.52
C ASP A 375 18.39 -18.36 -13.05
N VAL A 376 18.64 -17.22 -13.72
CA VAL A 376 19.96 -16.84 -14.21
C VAL A 376 20.43 -15.59 -13.50
N LEU A 377 21.64 -15.64 -12.95
CA LEU A 377 22.33 -14.49 -12.37
C LEU A 377 23.49 -14.08 -13.28
N ILE A 378 23.44 -12.84 -13.77
CA ILE A 378 24.46 -12.17 -14.56
C ILE A 378 25.19 -11.18 -13.65
N LYS A 379 26.52 -11.21 -13.63
CA LYS A 379 27.36 -10.29 -12.86
C LYS A 379 28.42 -9.61 -13.72
N GLY A 380 28.62 -8.31 -13.52
CA GLY A 380 29.68 -7.50 -14.12
C GLY A 380 29.93 -6.24 -13.30
N ASP A 381 31.20 -5.84 -13.10
CA ASP A 381 31.62 -4.59 -12.42
C ASP A 381 30.92 -4.25 -11.08
N ASN A 382 30.69 -5.27 -10.25
CA ASN A 382 30.00 -5.21 -8.95
C ASN A 382 28.47 -5.02 -8.99
N HIS A 383 27.87 -5.07 -10.18
CA HIS A 383 26.42 -5.10 -10.36
C HIS A 383 25.93 -6.49 -10.71
N SER A 384 24.62 -6.71 -10.55
CA SER A 384 23.99 -7.97 -10.94
C SER A 384 22.62 -7.78 -11.58
N ILE A 385 22.29 -8.69 -12.49
CA ILE A 385 20.97 -8.81 -13.10
C ILE A 385 20.51 -10.25 -12.88
N ALA A 386 19.36 -10.42 -12.21
CA ALA A 386 18.67 -11.69 -12.10
C ALA A 386 17.60 -11.81 -13.19
N LEU A 387 17.54 -12.95 -13.88
CA LEU A 387 16.46 -13.29 -14.81
C LEU A 387 15.65 -14.43 -14.18
N LEU A 388 14.38 -14.16 -13.87
CA LEU A 388 13.52 -15.14 -13.24
C LEU A 388 12.99 -16.16 -14.25
N ASN A 389 12.95 -17.44 -13.88
CA ASN A 389 12.41 -18.53 -14.68
C ASN A 389 13.05 -18.70 -16.07
N VAL A 390 14.29 -18.24 -16.25
CA VAL A 390 15.04 -18.31 -17.51
C VAL A 390 16.05 -19.45 -17.51
N LYS A 391 16.00 -20.32 -18.53
CA LYS A 391 16.99 -21.40 -18.66
C LYS A 391 18.34 -20.84 -19.12
N LEU A 392 19.38 -20.99 -18.28
CA LEU A 392 20.77 -20.61 -18.59
C LEU A 392 21.26 -21.03 -19.99
N ALA A 393 20.88 -22.22 -20.46
CA ALA A 393 21.32 -22.73 -21.76
C ALA A 393 20.80 -21.93 -22.98
N LEU A 394 19.80 -21.07 -22.77
CA LEU A 394 19.22 -20.21 -23.80
C LEU A 394 19.95 -18.87 -23.90
N ILE A 395 20.69 -18.46 -22.86
CA ILE A 395 21.35 -17.16 -22.81
C ILE A 395 22.66 -17.20 -23.58
N GLY A 396 22.78 -16.31 -24.57
CA GLY A 396 23.95 -16.16 -25.42
C GLY A 396 24.26 -14.71 -25.76
N ALA A 397 25.38 -14.48 -26.44
CA ALA A 397 25.85 -13.13 -26.75
C ALA A 397 24.87 -12.30 -27.60
N SER A 398 23.95 -12.93 -28.33
CA SER A 398 22.90 -12.25 -29.11
C SER A 398 21.80 -11.61 -28.27
N ASP A 399 21.63 -12.05 -27.02
CA ASP A 399 20.68 -11.46 -26.08
C ASP A 399 21.20 -10.13 -25.53
N PHE A 400 22.49 -9.83 -25.73
CA PHE A 400 23.15 -8.65 -25.20
C PHE A 400 23.48 -7.64 -26.30
N LEU A 401 23.32 -6.37 -25.95
CA LEU A 401 23.75 -5.24 -26.77
C LEU A 401 24.91 -4.53 -26.04
N PHE A 402 26.11 -4.58 -26.64
CA PHE A 402 27.31 -3.92 -26.14
C PHE A 402 27.64 -2.63 -26.88
#